data_AF-A0A7L6AWG6-F1
#
_entry.id   AF-A0A7L6AWG6-F1
#
_cell.length_a   1.000
_cell.length_b   1.000
_cell.length_c   1.000
_cell.angle_alpha   90.00
_cell.angle_beta   90.00
_cell.angle_gamma   90.00
#
_symmetry.space_group_name_H-M   'P 1'
#
loop_
_entity.id
_entity.type
_entity.pdbx_description
1 polymer ?
#
loop_
_entity_poly.entity_id
_entity_poly.type
_entity_poly.pdbx_seq_one_letter_code
_entity_poly.pdbx_strand_id
1 'polypeptide(L)'
;MTTATISRFYRLLAGLALICLLGLGLAADSGIRFREFSIRNINQPRVLVNNLQLEYQLTDYLREGLVNGMTLENEILFTLEWHHTWWWNSQKHLATVRTELKYHPLSKQYQVVQLDSGETWNFPNLPAALEQLGTLENYRLPNLPANAFHSDASIFVTAKLSPKSLKLPLKLQELFTDRYSLQSDGVLWPIP
;
A
#
# COMPACT_ATOMS: atom_id res chain seq x y z
N MET A 1 59.29 12.11 21.77
CA MET A 1 58.78 10.82 21.25
C MET A 1 57.25 10.65 21.41
N THR A 2 56.46 11.73 21.59
CA THR A 2 55.04 11.66 21.99
C THR A 2 54.05 12.27 20.99
N THR A 3 54.51 12.99 19.96
CA THR A 3 53.63 13.70 19.00
C THR A 3 53.13 12.84 17.84
N ALA A 4 53.81 11.72 17.53
CA ALA A 4 53.45 10.86 16.39
C ALA A 4 52.24 9.94 16.64
N THR A 5 51.92 9.65 17.91
CA THR A 5 50.82 8.75 18.30
C THR A 5 49.46 9.45 18.24
N ILE A 6 49.43 10.76 18.54
CA ILE A 6 48.22 11.58 18.57
C ILE A 6 47.63 11.73 17.17
N SER A 7 48.46 11.97 16.14
CA SER A 7 47.98 12.13 14.75
C SER A 7 47.45 10.84 14.14
N ARG A 8 47.94 9.67 14.55
CA ARG A 8 47.40 8.36 14.16
C ARG A 8 46.02 8.12 14.79
N PHE A 9 45.81 8.56 16.02
CA PHE A 9 44.54 8.42 16.73
C PHE A 9 43.43 9.28 16.08
N TYR A 10 43.73 10.53 15.69
CA TYR A 10 42.78 11.38 14.97
C TYR A 10 42.46 10.88 13.56
N ARG A 11 43.42 10.27 12.85
CA ARG A 11 43.17 9.63 11.54
C ARG A 11 42.29 8.38 11.65
N LEU A 12 42.46 7.58 12.70
CA LEU A 12 41.61 6.43 13.00
C LEU A 12 40.19 6.86 13.36
N LEU A 13 40.03 7.90 14.20
CA LEU A 13 38.74 8.49 14.54
C LEU A 13 38.02 9.10 13.32
N ALA A 14 38.74 9.81 12.45
CA ALA A 14 38.17 10.37 11.23
C ALA A 14 37.75 9.29 10.23
N GLY A 15 38.52 8.20 10.10
CA GLY A 15 38.15 7.05 9.28
C GLY A 15 36.91 6.32 9.81
N LEU A 16 36.81 6.15 11.14
CA LEU A 16 35.66 5.52 11.78
C LEU A 16 34.38 6.36 11.63
N ALA A 17 34.49 7.69 11.75
CA ALA A 17 33.37 8.61 11.53
C ALA A 17 32.86 8.58 10.08
N LEU A 18 33.77 8.46 9.10
CA LEU A 18 33.41 8.36 7.69
C LEU A 18 32.69 7.04 7.36
N ILE A 19 33.09 5.93 8.00
CA ILE A 19 32.42 4.62 7.85
C ILE A 19 31.03 4.62 8.52
N CYS A 20 30.86 5.28 9.67
CA CYS A 20 29.55 5.44 10.29
C CYS A 20 28.59 6.30 9.45
N LEU A 21 29.08 7.34 8.76
CA LEU A 21 28.25 8.16 7.86
C LEU A 21 27.83 7.43 6.58
N LEU A 22 28.63 6.48 6.10
CA LEU A 22 28.29 5.63 4.94
C LEU A 22 27.32 4.48 5.29
N GLY A 23 27.20 4.13 6.57
CA GLY A 23 26.34 3.04 7.07
C GLY A 23 24.87 3.43 7.30
N LEU A 24 24.51 4.71 7.25
CA LEU A 24 23.11 5.15 7.23
C LEU A 24 22.53 4.95 5.82
N GLY A 25 22.47 3.69 5.39
CA GLY A 25 21.50 3.32 4.36
C GLY A 25 20.13 3.64 4.92
N LEU A 26 19.43 4.61 4.32
CA LEU A 26 18.00 4.79 4.54
C LEU A 26 17.33 3.50 4.10
N ALA A 27 17.07 2.60 5.06
CA ALA A 27 16.14 1.52 4.84
C ALA A 27 14.79 2.20 4.55
N ALA A 28 14.44 2.28 3.26
CA ALA A 28 13.14 2.77 2.86
C ALA A 28 12.13 1.77 3.42
N ASP A 29 11.42 2.19 4.46
CA ASP A 29 10.43 1.36 5.13
C ASP A 29 9.37 0.91 4.10
N SER A 30 9.34 -0.40 3.85
CA SER A 30 8.45 -1.03 2.89
C SER A 30 7.03 -1.06 3.43
N GLY A 31 6.06 -0.65 2.64
CA GLY A 31 4.68 -0.52 3.12
C GLY A 31 3.77 0.16 2.13
N ILE A 32 2.53 0.38 2.56
CA ILE A 32 1.50 1.11 1.82
C ILE A 32 1.12 2.34 2.64
N ARG A 33 1.22 3.53 2.04
CA ARG A 33 0.88 4.80 2.71
C ARG A 33 -0.24 5.51 1.97
N PHE A 34 -1.19 6.08 2.72
CA PHE A 34 -2.20 6.96 2.17
C PHE A 34 -1.60 8.36 1.96
N ARG A 35 -1.57 8.85 0.72
CA ARG A 35 -1.17 10.24 0.42
C ARG A 35 -2.37 11.17 0.37
N GLU A 36 -3.42 10.75 -0.32
CA GLU A 36 -4.64 11.51 -0.50
C GLU A 36 -5.84 10.60 -0.27
N PHE A 37 -6.85 11.13 0.42
CA PHE A 37 -8.12 10.46 0.60
C PHE A 37 -9.23 11.49 0.72
N SER A 38 -10.27 11.37 -0.10
CA SER A 38 -11.46 12.22 0.00
C SER A 38 -12.72 11.44 -0.36
N ILE A 39 -13.81 11.73 0.34
CA ILE A 39 -15.16 11.26 0.00
C ILE A 39 -16.04 12.49 -0.19
N ARG A 40 -16.72 12.55 -1.33
CA ARG A 40 -17.64 13.63 -1.67
C ARG A 40 -19.01 13.06 -2.01
N ASN A 41 -20.05 13.82 -1.66
CA ASN A 41 -21.41 13.54 -2.10
C ASN A 41 -21.70 14.35 -3.38
N ILE A 42 -22.11 13.68 -4.45
CA ILE A 42 -22.26 14.34 -5.76
C ILE A 42 -23.72 14.52 -6.21
N ASN A 43 -24.71 13.84 -5.60
CA ASN A 43 -26.08 13.81 -6.12
C ASN A 43 -27.15 13.56 -5.04
N GLN A 44 -28.41 13.76 -5.40
CA GLN A 44 -29.59 13.23 -4.71
C GLN A 44 -30.23 12.13 -5.61
N PRO A 45 -30.39 10.87 -5.17
CA PRO A 45 -30.04 10.32 -3.85
C PRO A 45 -28.53 10.33 -3.57
N ARG A 46 -28.14 10.30 -2.29
CA ARG A 46 -26.74 10.44 -1.82
C ARG A 46 -25.83 9.39 -2.49
N VAL A 47 -25.08 9.82 -3.50
CA VAL A 47 -24.03 9.00 -4.13
C VAL A 47 -22.70 9.49 -3.59
N LEU A 48 -21.97 8.60 -2.90
CA LEU A 48 -20.64 8.88 -2.41
C LEU A 48 -19.60 8.50 -3.46
N VAL A 49 -18.70 9.43 -3.73
CA VAL A 49 -17.58 9.25 -4.65
C VAL A 49 -16.28 9.44 -3.88
N ASN A 50 -15.39 8.46 -4.01
CA ASN A 50 -14.09 8.44 -3.38
C ASN A 50 -12.98 8.81 -4.38
N ASN A 51 -12.01 9.59 -3.91
CA ASN A 51 -10.68 9.66 -4.51
C ASN A 51 -9.65 9.23 -3.48
N LEU A 52 -8.72 8.40 -3.90
CA LEU A 52 -7.70 7.81 -3.06
C LEU A 52 -6.39 7.73 -3.84
N GLN A 53 -5.30 8.16 -3.20
CA GLN A 53 -3.95 7.95 -3.68
C GLN A 53 -3.15 7.19 -2.62
N LEU A 54 -2.71 5.99 -2.99
CA LEU A 54 -1.78 5.17 -2.23
C LEU A 54 -0.37 5.29 -2.79
N GLU A 55 0.62 5.22 -1.91
CA GLU A 55 2.03 5.05 -2.24
C GLU A 55 2.49 3.66 -1.80
N TYR A 56 3.08 2.91 -2.73
CA TYR A 56 3.65 1.60 -2.47
C TYR A 56 5.17 1.68 -2.43
N GLN A 57 5.73 1.27 -1.30
CA GLN A 57 7.15 0.99 -1.17
C GLN A 57 7.35 -0.53 -1.15
N LEU A 58 7.63 -1.12 -2.32
CA LEU A 58 7.79 -2.56 -2.46
C LEU A 58 9.01 -3.09 -1.69
N THR A 59 8.83 -4.26 -1.08
CA THR A 59 9.94 -5.12 -0.62
C THR A 59 10.75 -5.60 -1.82
N ASP A 60 12.02 -5.97 -1.58
CA ASP A 60 12.86 -6.55 -2.63
C ASP A 60 12.27 -7.86 -3.15
N TYR A 61 11.65 -8.68 -2.29
CA TYR A 61 10.96 -9.91 -2.68
C TYR A 61 9.85 -9.65 -3.71
N LEU A 62 8.98 -8.67 -3.47
CA LEU A 62 7.89 -8.33 -4.39
C LEU A 62 8.43 -7.75 -5.70
N ARG A 63 9.47 -6.90 -5.63
CA ARG A 63 10.10 -6.29 -6.79
C ARG A 63 10.78 -7.33 -7.68
N GLU A 64 11.59 -8.21 -7.09
CA GLU A 64 12.27 -9.30 -7.78
C GLU A 64 11.28 -10.33 -8.32
N GLY A 65 10.27 -10.68 -7.51
CA GLY A 65 9.19 -11.57 -7.95
C GLY A 65 8.52 -11.04 -9.21
N LEU A 66 8.16 -9.75 -9.22
CA LEU A 66 7.48 -9.11 -10.34
C LEU A 66 8.27 -9.24 -11.66
N VAL A 67 9.57 -8.91 -11.65
CA VAL A 67 10.41 -9.02 -12.85
C VAL A 67 10.65 -10.46 -13.29
N ASN A 68 10.53 -11.42 -12.36
CA ASN A 68 10.59 -12.86 -12.61
C ASN A 68 9.23 -13.48 -12.98
N GLY A 69 8.21 -12.66 -13.29
CA GLY A 69 6.92 -13.12 -13.80
C GLY A 69 5.85 -13.38 -12.72
N MET A 70 6.10 -13.00 -11.47
CA MET A 70 5.07 -12.99 -10.43
C MET A 70 4.03 -11.91 -10.74
N THR A 71 2.75 -12.26 -10.59
CA THR A 71 1.67 -11.27 -10.59
C THR A 71 1.39 -10.82 -9.16
N LEU A 72 1.40 -9.52 -8.93
CA LEU A 72 0.99 -8.91 -7.67
C LEU A 72 -0.50 -8.53 -7.77
N GLU A 73 -1.26 -8.88 -6.75
CA GLU A 73 -2.67 -8.52 -6.59
C GLU A 73 -2.77 -7.48 -5.47
N ASN A 74 -3.37 -6.35 -5.81
CA ASN A 74 -3.72 -5.27 -4.91
C ASN A 74 -5.23 -5.32 -4.61
N GLU A 75 -5.56 -5.24 -3.33
CA GLU A 75 -6.94 -5.16 -2.84
C GLU A 75 -7.10 -3.89 -2.01
N ILE A 76 -8.00 -3.00 -2.45
CA ILE A 76 -8.46 -1.85 -1.66
C ILE A 76 -9.84 -2.21 -1.11
N LEU A 77 -9.93 -2.35 0.21
CA LEU A 77 -11.11 -2.78 0.92
C LEU A 77 -11.77 -1.58 1.61
N PHE A 78 -13.04 -1.38 1.32
CA PHE A 78 -13.92 -0.42 1.99
C PHE A 78 -14.85 -1.16 2.94
N THR A 79 -14.86 -0.73 4.21
CA THR A 79 -15.69 -1.27 5.27
C THR A 79 -16.45 -0.14 5.94
N LEU A 80 -17.72 -0.36 6.24
CA LEU A 80 -18.53 0.52 7.06
C LEU A 80 -18.43 0.06 8.51
N GLU A 81 -17.98 0.94 9.40
CA GLU A 81 -17.83 0.67 10.82
C GLU A 81 -18.81 1.52 11.62
N TRP A 82 -19.55 0.89 12.54
CA TRP A 82 -20.36 1.57 13.54
C TRP A 82 -19.62 1.59 14.86
N HIS A 83 -19.39 2.79 15.38
CA HIS A 83 -18.77 3.01 16.67
C HIS A 83 -19.83 2.93 17.76
N HIS A 84 -19.55 2.09 18.75
CA HIS A 84 -20.47 1.80 19.82
C HIS A 84 -19.78 2.06 21.16
N THR A 85 -20.41 2.85 22.03
CA THR A 85 -19.78 3.26 23.29
C THR A 85 -19.61 2.10 24.27
N TRP A 86 -20.52 1.12 24.28
CA TRP A 86 -20.62 0.08 25.33
C TRP A 86 -20.51 -1.37 24.81
N TRP A 87 -20.34 -1.57 23.50
CA TRP A 87 -20.28 -2.90 22.87
C TRP A 87 -19.30 -2.88 21.69
N TRP A 88 -18.95 -4.07 21.18
CA TRP A 88 -18.04 -4.21 20.05
C TRP A 88 -18.53 -3.44 18.84
N ASN A 89 -17.63 -2.72 18.17
CA ASN A 89 -17.95 -2.04 16.91
C ASN A 89 -18.45 -3.06 15.89
N SER A 90 -19.53 -2.72 15.21
CA SER A 90 -20.06 -3.55 14.13
C SER A 90 -19.41 -3.13 12.82
N GLN A 91 -19.09 -4.08 11.94
CA GLN A 91 -18.50 -3.81 10.63
C GLN A 91 -19.33 -4.44 9.52
N LYS A 92 -19.41 -3.77 8.38
CA LYS A 92 -20.04 -4.28 7.15
C LYS A 92 -19.14 -4.02 5.96
N HIS A 93 -18.83 -5.06 5.21
CA HIS A 93 -18.14 -4.93 3.93
C HIS A 93 -18.95 -4.05 2.97
N LEU A 94 -18.32 -3.04 2.38
CA LEU A 94 -18.91 -2.18 1.36
C LEU A 94 -18.49 -2.58 -0.04
N ALA A 95 -17.17 -2.57 -0.30
CA ALA A 95 -16.61 -2.86 -1.61
C ALA A 95 -15.17 -3.34 -1.50
N THR A 96 -14.72 -4.11 -2.49
CA THR A 96 -13.31 -4.39 -2.74
C THR A 96 -13.00 -4.01 -4.17
N VAL A 97 -11.99 -3.16 -4.37
CA VAL A 97 -11.42 -2.89 -5.69
C VAL A 97 -10.17 -3.74 -5.84
N ARG A 98 -10.11 -4.54 -6.92
CA ARG A 98 -8.96 -5.39 -7.20
C ARG A 98 -8.22 -4.94 -8.44
N THR A 99 -6.91 -4.80 -8.30
CA THR A 99 -6.00 -4.49 -9.41
C THR A 99 -4.82 -5.45 -9.42
N GLU A 100 -4.38 -5.86 -10.61
CA GLU A 100 -3.20 -6.69 -10.78
C GLU A 100 -2.06 -5.88 -11.40
N LEU A 101 -0.84 -6.08 -10.90
CA LEU A 101 0.40 -5.59 -11.49
C LEU A 101 1.25 -6.77 -11.94
N LYS A 102 1.68 -6.75 -13.20
CA LYS A 102 2.59 -7.76 -13.77
C LYS A 102 3.62 -7.13 -14.69
N TYR A 103 4.77 -7.77 -14.83
CA TYR A 103 5.80 -7.37 -15.79
C TYR A 103 5.79 -8.31 -17.00
N HIS A 104 5.89 -7.74 -18.20
CA HIS A 104 5.98 -8.47 -19.47
C HIS A 104 7.42 -8.42 -19.98
N PRO A 105 8.21 -9.51 -19.88
CA PRO A 105 9.64 -9.48 -20.19
C PRO A 105 9.96 -9.19 -21.66
N LEU A 106 9.09 -9.64 -22.59
CA LEU A 106 9.30 -9.48 -24.03
C LEU A 106 9.13 -8.02 -24.46
N SER A 107 8.08 -7.34 -23.98
CA SER A 107 7.83 -5.92 -24.28
C SER A 107 8.55 -4.97 -23.30
N LYS A 108 9.11 -5.50 -22.21
CA LYS A 108 9.72 -4.74 -21.11
C LYS A 108 8.79 -3.69 -20.52
N GLN A 109 7.52 -4.05 -20.34
CA GLN A 109 6.48 -3.17 -19.83
C GLN A 109 5.84 -3.73 -18.57
N TYR A 110 5.48 -2.84 -17.67
CA TYR A 110 4.60 -3.14 -16.54
C TYR A 110 3.16 -2.95 -16.99
N GLN A 111 2.29 -3.86 -16.59
CA GLN A 111 0.86 -3.80 -16.91
C GLN A 111 0.06 -3.79 -15.62
N VAL A 112 -0.82 -2.80 -15.48
CA VAL A 112 -1.83 -2.72 -14.43
C VAL A 112 -3.17 -3.11 -15.05
N VAL A 113 -3.90 -4.04 -14.42
CA VAL A 113 -5.22 -4.48 -14.85
C VAL A 113 -6.21 -4.29 -13.72
N GLN A 114 -7.29 -3.55 -13.94
CA GLN A 114 -8.39 -3.50 -12.98
C GLN A 114 -9.33 -4.66 -13.24
N LEU A 115 -9.56 -5.51 -12.23
CA LEU A 115 -10.27 -6.77 -12.41
C LEU A 115 -11.78 -6.59 -12.60
N ASP A 116 -12.36 -5.55 -12.00
CA ASP A 116 -13.80 -5.31 -12.07
C ASP A 116 -14.23 -4.74 -13.44
N SER A 117 -13.40 -3.87 -14.04
CA SER A 117 -13.69 -3.22 -15.34
C SER A 117 -13.00 -3.91 -16.52
N GLY A 118 -11.91 -4.65 -16.28
CA GLY A 118 -11.02 -5.16 -17.32
C GLY A 118 -10.11 -4.10 -17.95
N GLU A 119 -10.17 -2.85 -17.48
CA GLU A 119 -9.28 -1.80 -17.98
C GLU A 119 -7.83 -2.15 -17.72
N THR A 120 -6.98 -1.79 -18.69
CA THR A 120 -5.58 -2.18 -18.72
C THR A 120 -4.73 -0.98 -19.10
N TRP A 121 -3.68 -0.75 -18.32
CA TRP A 121 -2.69 0.31 -18.57
C TRP A 121 -1.30 -0.30 -18.63
N ASN A 122 -0.47 0.18 -19.56
CA ASN A 122 0.91 -0.27 -19.73
C ASN A 122 1.89 0.88 -19.45
N PHE A 123 2.95 0.59 -18.73
CA PHE A 123 3.94 1.56 -18.29
C PHE A 123 5.36 1.08 -18.60
N PRO A 124 6.27 1.98 -19.00
CA PRO A 124 7.66 1.62 -19.30
C PRO A 124 8.52 1.43 -18.04
N ASN A 125 8.05 1.89 -16.87
CA ASN A 125 8.79 1.82 -15.62
C ASN A 125 7.86 1.49 -14.43
N LEU A 126 8.45 0.90 -13.39
CA LEU A 126 7.74 0.45 -12.19
C LEU A 126 7.12 1.61 -11.39
N PRO A 127 7.80 2.76 -11.17
CA PRO A 127 7.20 3.88 -10.43
C PRO A 127 5.86 4.35 -11.02
N ALA A 128 5.78 4.54 -12.34
CA ALA A 128 4.53 4.95 -13.00
C ALA A 128 3.43 3.87 -12.88
N ALA A 129 3.80 2.59 -12.92
CA ALA A 129 2.84 1.51 -12.72
C ALA A 129 2.31 1.47 -11.28
N LEU A 130 3.18 1.71 -10.28
CA LEU A 130 2.78 1.77 -8.87
C LEU A 130 1.95 3.01 -8.55
N GLU A 131 2.22 4.13 -9.22
CA GLU A 131 1.39 5.33 -9.14
C GLU A 131 -0.03 5.00 -9.59
N GLN A 132 -0.21 4.46 -10.80
CA GLN A 132 -1.52 4.01 -11.31
C GLN A 132 -2.17 2.94 -10.41
N LEU A 133 -1.38 1.99 -9.89
CA LEU A 133 -1.89 0.94 -8.99
C LEU A 133 -2.50 1.54 -7.71
N GLY A 134 -1.97 2.67 -7.25
CA GLY A 134 -2.41 3.38 -6.05
C GLY A 134 -3.45 4.45 -6.28
N THR A 135 -3.77 4.76 -7.53
CA THR A 135 -4.75 5.77 -7.89
C THR A 135 -6.12 5.14 -8.04
N LEU A 136 -7.07 5.62 -7.25
CA LEU A 136 -8.48 5.29 -7.38
C LEU A 136 -9.26 6.61 -7.44
N GLU A 137 -9.57 7.05 -8.65
CA GLU A 137 -10.27 8.31 -8.91
C GLU A 137 -11.75 8.09 -9.20
N ASN A 138 -12.58 9.00 -8.68
CA ASN A 138 -14.01 9.05 -8.93
C ASN A 138 -14.74 7.72 -8.71
N TYR A 139 -14.24 6.89 -7.78
CA TYR A 139 -14.82 5.58 -7.50
C TYR A 139 -16.15 5.74 -6.79
N ARG A 140 -17.22 5.21 -7.39
CA ARG A 140 -18.58 5.26 -6.83
C ARG A 140 -18.74 4.17 -5.79
N LEU A 141 -18.91 4.57 -4.54
CA LEU A 141 -19.19 3.63 -3.47
C LEU A 141 -20.62 3.07 -3.62
N PRO A 142 -20.85 1.81 -3.21
CA PRO A 142 -22.19 1.26 -3.11
C PRO A 142 -23.09 2.08 -2.18
N ASN A 143 -24.40 1.99 -2.38
CA ASN A 143 -25.37 2.66 -1.53
C ASN A 143 -25.21 2.20 -0.07
N LEU A 144 -25.00 3.16 0.82
CA LEU A 144 -24.94 2.90 2.25
C LEU A 144 -26.34 2.61 2.82
N PRO A 145 -26.44 1.76 3.86
CA PRO A 145 -27.72 1.54 4.54
C PRO A 145 -28.18 2.82 5.26
N ALA A 146 -29.48 3.04 5.37
CA ALA A 146 -30.06 4.29 5.90
C ALA A 146 -29.58 4.63 7.32
N ASN A 147 -29.34 3.61 8.15
CA ASN A 147 -28.83 3.79 9.51
C ASN A 147 -27.41 4.36 9.55
N ALA A 148 -26.60 4.22 8.49
CA ALA A 148 -25.23 4.75 8.43
C ALA A 148 -25.18 6.28 8.49
N PHE A 149 -26.19 6.98 7.94
CA PHE A 149 -26.20 8.44 7.89
C PHE A 149 -26.65 9.12 9.20
N HIS A 150 -27.20 8.36 10.14
CA HIS A 150 -27.76 8.87 11.39
C HIS A 150 -27.08 8.25 12.63
N SER A 151 -26.09 7.39 12.42
CA SER A 151 -25.30 6.76 13.47
C SER A 151 -23.87 7.29 13.46
N ASP A 152 -23.12 7.01 14.53
CA ASP A 152 -21.69 7.23 14.58
C ASP A 152 -20.98 6.17 13.73
N ALA A 153 -21.13 6.31 12.40
CA ALA A 153 -20.59 5.38 11.43
C ALA A 153 -19.55 6.05 10.53
N SER A 154 -18.50 5.29 10.22
CA SER A 154 -17.37 5.74 9.43
C SER A 154 -17.03 4.71 8.35
N ILE A 155 -16.41 5.18 7.28
CA ILE A 155 -15.83 4.32 6.25
C ILE A 155 -14.37 4.08 6.62
N PHE A 156 -14.02 2.83 6.87
CA PHE A 156 -12.65 2.38 7.06
C PHE A 156 -12.11 1.78 5.77
N VAL A 157 -10.93 2.24 5.35
CA VAL A 157 -10.29 1.82 4.10
C VAL A 157 -8.93 1.21 4.41
N THR A 158 -8.69 0.01 3.92
CA THR A 158 -7.41 -0.69 4.02
C THR A 158 -6.94 -1.13 2.65
N ALA A 159 -5.63 -1.24 2.46
CA ALA A 159 -5.03 -1.74 1.24
C ALA A 159 -4.09 -2.89 1.55
N LYS A 160 -4.05 -3.88 0.65
CA LYS A 160 -3.17 -5.03 0.74
C LYS A 160 -2.58 -5.33 -0.62
N LEU A 161 -1.28 -5.57 -0.67
CA LEU A 161 -0.56 -6.02 -1.87
C LEU A 161 0.09 -7.37 -1.60
N SER A 162 -0.21 -8.38 -2.41
CA SER A 162 0.37 -9.72 -2.25
C SER A 162 0.48 -10.48 -3.58
N PRO A 163 1.36 -11.48 -3.69
CA PRO A 163 1.43 -12.33 -4.88
C PRO A 163 0.15 -13.14 -5.10
N LYS A 164 -0.36 -13.17 -6.34
CA LYS A 164 -1.62 -13.83 -6.72
C LYS A 164 -1.60 -15.36 -6.54
N SER A 165 -0.49 -16.03 -6.87
CA SER A 165 -0.47 -17.48 -7.12
C SER A 165 0.16 -18.35 -6.04
N LEU A 166 0.56 -17.79 -4.90
CA LEU A 166 1.22 -18.54 -3.85
C LEU A 166 0.36 -18.55 -2.58
N LYS A 167 -0.59 -19.49 -2.51
CA LYS A 167 -1.00 -20.05 -1.21
C LYS A 167 0.18 -20.89 -0.69
N LEU A 168 1.23 -20.23 -0.21
CA LEU A 168 2.27 -20.90 0.57
C LEU A 168 1.57 -21.72 1.67
N PRO A 169 2.05 -22.92 2.01
CA PRO A 169 1.59 -23.59 3.23
C PRO A 169 1.57 -22.59 4.40
N LEU A 170 0.50 -22.56 5.21
CA LEU A 170 0.29 -21.59 6.29
C LEU A 170 1.55 -21.36 7.16
N LYS A 171 2.29 -22.43 7.48
CA LYS A 171 3.54 -22.37 8.25
C LYS A 171 4.65 -21.54 7.60
N LEU A 172 4.71 -21.47 6.28
CA LEU A 172 5.69 -20.65 5.57
C LEU A 172 5.23 -19.20 5.48
N GLN A 173 3.92 -18.92 5.48
CA GLN A 173 3.41 -17.55 5.48
C GLN A 173 3.86 -16.79 6.73
N GLU A 174 3.71 -17.40 7.91
CA GLU A 174 4.09 -16.81 9.21
C GLU A 174 5.59 -16.47 9.33
N LEU A 175 6.45 -17.18 8.59
CA LEU A 175 7.90 -16.94 8.60
C LEU A 175 8.33 -15.75 7.72
N PHE A 176 7.45 -15.27 6.83
CA PHE A 176 7.79 -14.27 5.81
C PHE A 176 6.76 -13.14 5.68
N THR A 177 5.78 -13.01 6.59
CA THR A 177 4.63 -12.10 6.48
C THR A 177 5.02 -10.67 6.13
N ASP A 178 6.02 -10.11 6.83
CA ASP A 178 6.45 -8.70 6.67
C ASP A 178 7.20 -8.44 5.36
N ARG A 179 7.73 -9.49 4.73
CA ARG A 179 8.49 -9.40 3.46
C ARG A 179 7.67 -9.81 2.23
N TYR A 180 6.68 -10.67 2.44
CA TYR A 180 5.90 -11.33 1.38
C TYR A 180 4.70 -10.50 0.91
N SER A 181 4.11 -9.71 1.80
CA SER A 181 2.96 -8.87 1.47
C SER A 181 3.09 -7.51 2.14
N LEU A 182 2.44 -6.52 1.57
CA LEU A 182 2.28 -5.22 2.20
C LEU A 182 0.83 -5.07 2.66
N GLN A 183 0.65 -4.43 3.80
CA GLN A 183 -0.65 -4.04 4.31
C GLN A 183 -0.54 -2.60 4.84
N SER A 184 -1.57 -1.78 4.61
CA SER A 184 -1.65 -0.45 5.21
C SER A 184 -2.24 -0.50 6.62
N ASP A 185 -1.92 0.52 7.43
CA ASP A 185 -2.54 0.75 8.74
C ASP A 185 -4.05 1.06 8.64
N GLY A 186 -4.49 1.43 7.44
CA GLY A 186 -5.85 1.85 7.13
C GLY A 186 -6.12 3.32 7.49
N VAL A 187 -7.21 3.85 6.96
CA VAL A 187 -7.70 5.20 7.27
C VAL A 187 -9.20 5.15 7.53
N LEU A 188 -9.63 5.84 8.58
CA LEU A 188 -11.03 5.95 8.96
C LEU A 188 -11.56 7.34 8.58
N TRP A 189 -12.76 7.39 8.00
CA TRP A 189 -13.32 8.62 7.48
C TRP A 189 -14.81 8.77 7.80
N PRO A 190 -15.26 9.96 8.25
CA PRO A 190 -16.67 10.18 8.54
C PRO A 190 -17.51 10.21 7.25
N ILE A 191 -18.78 9.81 7.36
CA ILE A 191 -19.73 9.89 6.25
C ILE A 191 -20.20 11.35 6.10
N PRO A 192 -20.08 11.97 4.92
CA PRO A 192 -20.50 13.35 4.68
C PRO A 192 -22.02 13.54 4.50
#